data_AF-A0A6N0BPY8-F1
#
_entry.id   AF-A0A6N0BPY8-F1
#
_cell.length_a   1.000
_cell.length_b   1.000
_cell.length_c   1.000
_cell.angle_alpha   90.00
_cell.angle_beta   90.00
_cell.angle_gamma   90.00
#
_symmetry.space_group_name_H-M   'P 1'
#
loop_
_entity.id
_entity.type
_entity.pdbx_description
1 polymer ?
#
loop_
_entity_poly.entity_id
_entity_poly.type
_entity_poly.pdbx_seq_one_letter_code
_entity_poly.pdbx_strand_id
1 'polypeptide(L)'
;MRILSILTWLLFIPMLAVAAGTDRPTGKNCNLASPPAAAGEDFNHGITLRIYPRAKDIDAHYSGCQVLLMPEGEKWVTVSLTEVIGGDPVRGWSAYEKDPAVLACRFKRGKVIQGDPSKCPVPEFILLKSVPRACVDKMKNAANQGTQWPPKGCEYE
;
A
#
# COMPACT_ATOMS: atom_id res chain seq x y z
N MET A 1 8.13 64.41 11.26
CA MET A 1 7.41 63.49 12.18
C MET A 1 6.53 62.61 11.30
N ARG A 2 6.94 61.39 10.93
CA ARG A 2 6.64 60.10 11.62
C ARG A 2 5.15 60.03 11.96
N ILE A 3 4.34 59.12 11.42
CA ILE A 3 4.41 57.66 11.60
C ILE A 3 3.72 56.95 10.42
N LEU A 4 4.44 56.01 9.78
CA LEU A 4 3.90 54.94 8.94
C LEU A 4 3.17 53.94 9.85
N SER A 5 1.89 53.66 9.59
CA SER A 5 1.18 52.52 10.20
C SER A 5 0.84 51.50 9.12
N ILE A 6 1.81 50.65 8.79
CA ILE A 6 1.60 49.42 8.03
C ILE A 6 1.02 48.42 9.03
N LEU A 7 -0.31 48.22 8.98
CA LEU A 7 -1.00 47.21 9.78
C LEU A 7 -0.94 45.88 9.02
N THR A 8 0.18 45.19 9.16
CA THR A 8 0.40 43.81 8.68
C THR A 8 -0.48 42.87 9.51
N TRP A 9 -1.72 42.64 9.08
CA TRP A 9 -2.53 41.54 9.59
C TRP A 9 -1.95 40.23 9.06
N LEU A 10 -1.17 39.57 9.92
CA LEU A 10 -0.72 38.20 9.79
C LEU A 10 -1.91 37.30 9.46
N LEU A 11 -1.91 36.77 8.23
CA LEU A 11 -2.74 35.63 7.83
C LEU A 11 -2.36 34.44 8.71
N PHE A 12 -3.09 34.26 9.81
CA PHE A 12 -3.21 32.98 10.49
C PHE A 12 -3.98 32.05 9.55
N ILE A 13 -3.26 31.40 8.64
CA ILE A 13 -3.78 30.22 7.96
C ILE A 13 -3.83 29.14 9.06
N PRO A 14 -5.03 28.69 9.48
CA PRO A 14 -5.08 27.54 10.37
C PRO A 14 -4.45 26.38 9.61
N MET A 15 -3.29 25.92 10.08
CA MET A 15 -2.81 24.59 9.75
C MET A 15 -3.91 23.66 10.24
N LEU A 16 -4.79 23.24 9.31
CA LEU A 16 -5.60 22.06 9.50
C LEU A 16 -4.61 20.94 9.73
N ALA A 17 -4.35 20.65 11.00
CA ALA A 17 -3.70 19.42 11.41
C ALA A 17 -4.64 18.32 10.90
N VAL A 18 -4.30 17.76 9.73
CA VAL A 18 -4.95 16.56 9.23
C VAL A 18 -4.61 15.50 10.27
N ALA A 19 -5.56 15.27 11.18
CA ALA A 19 -5.47 14.17 12.12
C ALA A 19 -5.15 12.94 11.28
N ALA A 20 -4.04 12.29 11.60
CA ALA A 20 -3.58 11.12 10.89
C ALA A 20 -4.60 9.99 11.15
N GLY A 21 -5.62 9.91 10.30
CA GLY A 21 -6.72 8.97 10.47
C GLY A 21 -6.19 7.54 10.49
N THR A 22 -6.53 6.78 11.54
CA THR A 22 -6.31 5.33 11.61
C THR A 22 -7.41 4.56 10.87
N ASP A 23 -8.42 5.28 10.37
CA ASP A 23 -9.53 4.74 9.59
C ASP A 23 -9.08 4.11 8.27
N ARG A 24 -9.93 3.23 7.74
CA ARG A 24 -9.72 2.62 6.42
C ARG A 24 -9.56 3.73 5.36
N PRO A 25 -8.50 3.71 4.53
CA PRO A 25 -8.34 4.68 3.45
C PRO A 25 -9.50 4.59 2.46
N THR A 26 -9.78 5.72 1.82
CA THR A 26 -10.84 5.86 0.82
C THR A 26 -10.24 6.31 -0.52
N GLY A 27 -10.99 6.13 -1.61
CA GLY A 27 -10.56 6.51 -2.95
C GLY A 27 -10.39 5.32 -3.91
N LYS A 28 -9.63 5.54 -4.98
CA LYS A 28 -9.44 4.56 -6.06
C LYS A 28 -8.89 3.25 -5.49
N ASN A 29 -9.52 2.14 -5.85
CA ASN A 29 -9.15 0.76 -5.45
C ASN A 29 -9.22 0.44 -3.95
N CYS A 30 -9.62 1.37 -3.08
CA CYS A 30 -9.63 1.13 -1.62
C CYS A 30 -10.81 0.26 -1.13
N ASN A 31 -11.85 0.11 -1.95
CA ASN A 31 -13.08 -0.65 -1.62
C ASN A 31 -13.40 -1.72 -2.68
N LEU A 32 -12.38 -2.41 -3.20
CA LEU A 32 -12.58 -3.52 -4.13
C LEU A 32 -13.17 -4.73 -3.40
N ALA A 33 -14.31 -5.23 -3.90
CA ALA A 33 -14.96 -6.43 -3.39
C ALA A 33 -14.32 -7.73 -3.92
N SER A 34 -13.61 -7.64 -5.05
CA SER A 34 -12.93 -8.76 -5.70
C SER A 34 -11.71 -8.26 -6.48
N PRO A 35 -10.71 -9.11 -6.71
CA PRO A 35 -9.50 -8.72 -7.42
C PRO A 35 -9.79 -8.51 -8.91
N PRO A 36 -9.38 -7.38 -9.51
CA PRO A 36 -9.47 -7.17 -10.94
C PRO A 36 -8.67 -8.20 -11.74
N ALA A 37 -8.98 -8.34 -13.03
CA ALA A 37 -8.30 -9.33 -13.86
C ALA A 37 -6.78 -9.13 -13.97
N ALA A 38 -6.33 -7.88 -13.86
CA ALA A 38 -4.93 -7.46 -13.88
C ALA A 38 -4.23 -7.56 -12.50
N ALA A 39 -4.91 -8.05 -11.46
CA ALA A 39 -4.28 -8.26 -10.15
C ALA A 39 -3.12 -9.26 -10.27
N GLY A 40 -2.00 -8.88 -9.66
CA GLY A 40 -0.87 -9.78 -9.46
C GLY A 40 -1.21 -10.87 -8.46
N GLU A 41 -0.30 -11.83 -8.34
CA GLU A 41 -0.40 -12.93 -7.40
C GLU A 41 0.77 -12.90 -6.43
N ASP A 42 0.50 -13.39 -5.23
CA ASP A 42 1.52 -13.85 -4.31
C ASP A 42 1.09 -15.22 -3.76
N PHE A 43 2.05 -16.02 -3.34
CA PHE A 43 1.79 -17.34 -2.77
C PHE A 43 2.41 -17.44 -1.40
N ASN A 44 1.56 -17.39 -0.38
CA ASN A 44 1.98 -17.44 1.02
C ASN A 44 1.18 -18.50 1.78
N HIS A 45 1.87 -19.33 2.56
CA HIS A 45 1.27 -20.39 3.38
C HIS A 45 0.23 -21.26 2.66
N GLY A 46 0.47 -21.62 1.40
CA GLY A 46 -0.45 -22.48 0.64
C GLY A 46 -1.62 -21.74 -0.03
N ILE A 47 -1.73 -20.43 0.15
CA ILE A 47 -2.83 -19.60 -0.35
C ILE A 47 -2.32 -18.68 -1.45
N THR A 48 -3.04 -18.64 -2.57
CA THR A 48 -2.81 -17.64 -3.62
C THR A 48 -3.53 -16.34 -3.23
N LEU A 49 -2.76 -15.33 -2.88
CA LEU A 49 -3.23 -13.98 -2.61
C LEU A 49 -3.29 -13.16 -3.91
N ARG A 50 -4.06 -12.07 -3.90
CA ARG A 50 -4.21 -11.16 -5.03
C ARG A 50 -3.84 -9.76 -4.62
N ILE A 51 -2.98 -9.11 -5.41
CA ILE A 51 -2.49 -7.76 -5.13
C ILE A 51 -2.86 -6.84 -6.28
N TYR A 52 -3.48 -5.69 -6.00
CA TYR A 52 -3.86 -4.73 -7.04
C TYR A 52 -3.81 -3.25 -6.59
N PRO A 53 -3.28 -2.33 -7.42
CA PRO A 53 -2.47 -2.60 -8.60
C PRO A 53 -1.15 -3.29 -8.22
N ARG A 54 -0.44 -3.86 -9.19
CA ARG A 54 0.92 -4.38 -8.94
C ARG A 54 1.85 -3.20 -8.64
N ALA A 55 2.85 -3.40 -7.79
CA ALA A 55 3.75 -2.32 -7.36
C ALA A 55 4.42 -1.63 -8.56
N LYS A 56 4.88 -2.39 -9.56
CA LYS A 56 5.44 -1.83 -10.81
C LYS A 56 4.50 -0.90 -11.61
N ASP A 57 3.19 -0.99 -11.40
CA ASP A 57 2.18 -0.21 -12.11
C ASP A 57 1.76 1.04 -11.31
N ILE A 58 2.40 1.29 -10.16
CA ILE A 58 2.19 2.46 -9.30
C ILE A 58 3.27 3.49 -9.65
N ASP A 59 2.89 4.51 -10.40
CA ASP A 59 3.77 5.60 -10.82
C ASP A 59 3.47 6.91 -10.06
N ALA A 60 4.21 7.97 -10.39
CA ALA A 60 4.04 9.29 -9.77
C ALA A 60 2.65 9.93 -9.99
N HIS A 61 1.82 9.40 -10.88
CA HIS A 61 0.47 9.89 -11.15
C HIS A 61 -0.59 9.08 -10.39
N TYR A 62 -0.21 7.95 -9.78
CA TYR A 62 -1.13 7.11 -9.05
C TYR A 62 -1.44 7.65 -7.66
N SER A 63 -2.74 7.83 -7.38
CA SER A 63 -3.26 8.05 -6.03
C SER A 63 -4.46 7.14 -5.80
N GLY A 64 -4.48 6.41 -4.68
CA GLY A 64 -5.47 5.39 -4.35
C GLY A 64 -4.90 4.36 -3.38
N CYS A 65 -5.40 3.13 -3.42
CA CYS A 65 -4.88 2.03 -2.61
C CYS A 65 -4.23 0.95 -3.46
N GLN A 66 -3.13 0.38 -2.96
CA GLN A 66 -2.80 -1.00 -3.25
C GLN A 66 -3.55 -1.90 -2.24
N VAL A 67 -4.27 -2.90 -2.74
CA VAL A 67 -5.04 -3.84 -1.92
C VAL A 67 -4.41 -5.22 -1.99
N LEU A 68 -4.30 -5.88 -0.83
CA LEU A 68 -4.07 -7.31 -0.71
C LEU A 68 -5.39 -8.01 -0.41
N LEU A 69 -5.77 -8.96 -1.26
CA LEU A 69 -7.00 -9.74 -1.15
C LEU A 69 -6.66 -11.22 -0.94
N MET A 70 -7.40 -11.86 -0.06
CA MET A 70 -7.32 -13.30 0.21
C MET A 70 -8.66 -13.95 -0.12
N PRO A 71 -8.68 -15.17 -0.68
CA PRO A 71 -9.92 -15.91 -0.85
C PRO A 71 -10.44 -16.40 0.52
N GLU A 72 -11.74 -16.28 0.75
CA GLU A 72 -12.44 -16.82 1.92
C GLU A 72 -13.74 -17.48 1.45
N GLY A 73 -13.71 -18.82 1.34
CA GLY A 73 -14.76 -19.59 0.67
C GLY A 73 -14.88 -19.17 -0.80
N GLU A 74 -16.07 -18.74 -1.20
CA GLU A 74 -16.36 -18.23 -2.56
C GLU A 74 -16.13 -16.72 -2.70
N LYS A 75 -15.71 -16.03 -1.63
CA LYS A 75 -15.56 -14.57 -1.59
C LYS A 75 -14.09 -14.16 -1.52
N TRP A 76 -13.87 -12.86 -1.69
CA TRP A 76 -12.58 -12.23 -1.45
C TRP A 76 -12.71 -11.26 -0.29
N VAL A 77 -11.69 -11.23 0.57
CA VAL A 77 -11.61 -10.30 1.70
C VAL A 77 -10.34 -9.46 1.63
N THR A 78 -10.45 -8.19 2.01
CA THR A 78 -9.29 -7.29 2.12
C THR A 78 -8.47 -7.65 3.34
N VAL A 79 -7.22 -8.07 3.12
CA VAL A 79 -6.25 -8.31 4.20
C VAL A 79 -5.60 -7.01 4.64
N SER A 80 -5.14 -6.22 3.66
CA SER A 80 -4.50 -4.93 3.92
C SER A 80 -4.71 -3.97 2.76
N LEU A 81 -4.52 -2.68 3.07
CA LEU A 81 -4.48 -1.58 2.14
C LEU A 81 -3.20 -0.79 2.39
N THR A 82 -2.53 -0.41 1.32
CA THR A 82 -1.50 0.62 1.32
C THR A 82 -2.05 1.83 0.59
N GLU A 83 -2.23 2.93 1.32
CA GLU A 83 -2.59 4.21 0.70
C GLU A 83 -1.38 4.79 -0.02
N VAL A 84 -1.61 5.26 -1.25
CA VAL A 84 -0.60 5.83 -2.13
C VAL A 84 -1.05 7.20 -2.61
N ILE A 85 -0.14 8.17 -2.57
CA ILE A 85 -0.38 9.53 -3.05
C ILE A 85 0.78 9.92 -3.98
N GLY A 86 0.49 10.12 -5.26
CA GLY A 86 1.49 10.48 -6.26
C GLY A 86 2.63 9.46 -6.36
N GLY A 87 2.29 8.17 -6.31
CA GLY A 87 3.24 7.06 -6.34
C GLY A 87 3.92 6.72 -5.01
N ASP A 88 3.90 7.63 -4.03
CA ASP A 88 4.50 7.39 -2.72
C ASP A 88 3.51 6.64 -1.80
N PRO A 89 3.90 5.49 -1.20
CA PRO A 89 3.12 4.89 -0.13
C PRO A 89 3.17 5.80 1.10
N VAL A 90 2.00 6.12 1.66
CA VAL A 90 1.88 7.07 2.78
C VAL A 90 1.50 6.40 4.10
N ARG A 91 0.79 5.27 4.07
CA ARG A 91 0.48 4.43 5.24
C ARG A 91 -0.08 3.08 4.85
N GLY A 92 0.05 2.13 5.77
CA GLY A 92 -0.68 0.86 5.74
C GLY A 92 -1.96 0.93 6.57
N TRP A 93 -2.89 0.03 6.26
CA TRP A 93 -4.09 -0.23 7.04
C TRP A 93 -4.47 -1.71 6.92
N SER A 94 -4.96 -2.31 8.00
CA SER A 94 -5.54 -3.66 7.98
C SER A 94 -6.68 -3.74 8.99
N ALA A 95 -7.71 -4.54 8.69
CA ALA A 95 -8.76 -4.85 9.66
C ALA A 95 -8.22 -5.64 10.88
N TYR A 96 -7.07 -6.30 10.72
CA TYR A 96 -6.47 -7.17 11.71
C TYR A 96 -5.40 -6.46 12.56
N GLU A 97 -4.87 -5.33 12.11
CA GLU A 97 -3.92 -4.53 12.88
C GLU A 97 -4.66 -3.75 13.97
N LYS A 98 -4.15 -3.84 15.21
CA LYS A 98 -4.71 -3.21 16.41
C LYS A 98 -3.69 -2.41 17.19
N ASP A 99 -2.40 -2.56 16.90
CA ASP A 99 -1.36 -1.79 17.57
C ASP A 99 -1.42 -0.32 17.11
N PRO A 100 -1.76 0.62 18.00
CA PRO A 100 -1.83 2.03 17.65
C PRO A 100 -0.46 2.58 17.21
N ALA A 101 0.66 2.01 17.67
CA ALA A 101 1.99 2.43 17.25
C ALA A 101 2.24 2.12 15.76
N VAL A 102 1.77 0.97 15.28
CA VAL A 102 1.83 0.59 13.86
C VAL A 102 0.87 1.45 13.04
N LEU A 103 -0.37 1.63 13.51
CA LEU A 103 -1.39 2.42 12.81
C LEU A 103 -1.05 3.92 12.71
N ALA A 104 -0.19 4.42 13.61
CA ALA A 104 0.31 5.79 13.59
C ALA A 104 1.40 6.04 12.54
N CYS A 105 1.98 4.99 11.95
CA CYS A 105 3.10 5.12 11.01
C CYS A 105 2.69 5.86 9.74
N ARG A 106 3.44 6.90 9.38
CA ARG A 106 3.31 7.63 8.11
C ARG A 106 4.62 7.67 7.38
N PHE A 107 4.52 7.60 6.05
CA PHE A 107 5.64 7.45 5.16
C PHE A 107 5.65 8.55 4.11
N LYS A 108 6.85 8.93 3.68
CA LYS A 108 7.05 9.83 2.55
C LYS A 108 8.42 9.56 1.94
N ARG A 109 8.48 9.37 0.61
CA ARG A 109 9.72 9.09 -0.13
C ARG A 109 10.59 8.02 0.55
N GLY A 110 9.98 6.88 0.90
CA GLY A 110 10.66 5.72 1.48
C GLY A 110 11.16 5.92 2.92
N LYS A 111 10.64 6.89 3.68
CA LYS A 111 11.03 7.14 5.08
C LYS A 111 9.82 7.26 5.98
N VAL A 112 9.97 6.81 7.22
CA VAL A 112 9.03 7.11 8.31
C VAL A 112 9.12 8.60 8.64
N ILE A 113 8.00 9.31 8.57
CA ILE A 113 7.88 10.72 8.94
C ILE A 113 7.03 10.94 10.20
N GLN A 114 6.30 9.91 10.63
CA GLN A 114 5.49 9.89 11.84
C GLN A 114 5.39 8.45 12.35
N GLY A 115 5.33 8.27 13.68
CA GLY A 115 5.36 6.96 14.34
C GLY A 115 6.74 6.63 14.90
N ASP A 116 6.84 5.54 15.65
CA ASP A 116 8.11 5.01 16.15
C ASP A 116 8.78 4.18 15.04
N PRO A 117 9.95 4.60 14.51
CA PRO A 117 10.62 3.86 13.44
C PRO A 117 10.94 2.40 13.78
N SER A 118 11.06 2.05 15.07
CA SER A 118 11.29 0.66 15.52
C SER A 118 10.02 -0.20 15.50
N LYS A 119 8.84 0.43 15.43
CA LYS A 119 7.53 -0.23 15.34
C LYS A 119 6.95 -0.19 13.92
N CYS A 120 7.37 0.78 13.12
CA CYS A 120 6.86 0.93 11.77
C CYS A 120 7.36 -0.18 10.84
N PRO A 121 6.51 -0.64 9.90
CA PRO A 121 6.97 -1.47 8.79
C PRO A 121 8.12 -0.80 8.04
N VAL A 122 9.06 -1.61 7.56
CA VAL A 122 10.15 -1.11 6.72
C VAL A 122 9.54 -0.51 5.45
N PRO A 123 9.85 0.75 5.08
CA PRO A 123 9.19 1.45 3.99
C PRO A 123 9.22 0.71 2.64
N GLU A 124 10.31 -0.01 2.37
CA GLU A 124 10.50 -0.79 1.14
C GLU A 124 9.50 -1.95 0.99
N PHE A 125 8.90 -2.42 2.09
CA PHE A 125 7.93 -3.51 2.08
C PHE A 125 6.47 -3.04 2.19
N ILE A 126 6.22 -1.73 2.15
CA ILE A 126 4.86 -1.19 2.24
C ILE A 126 4.09 -1.37 0.94
N LEU A 127 4.76 -1.21 -0.21
CA LEU A 127 4.20 -1.64 -1.47
C LEU A 127 4.58 -3.11 -1.68
N LEU A 128 3.55 -3.95 -1.73
CA LEU A 128 3.70 -5.37 -1.94
C LEU A 128 4.02 -5.63 -3.41
N LYS A 129 5.16 -6.25 -3.64
CA LYS A 129 5.53 -6.80 -4.95
C LYS A 129 4.67 -8.02 -5.24
N SER A 130 4.46 -8.28 -6.52
CA SER A 130 3.66 -9.43 -6.96
C SER A 130 4.15 -9.94 -8.29
N VAL A 131 3.90 -11.22 -8.53
CA VAL A 131 4.08 -11.79 -9.87
C VAL A 131 2.84 -11.54 -10.73
N PRO A 132 2.96 -11.62 -12.06
CA PRO A 132 1.79 -11.57 -12.92
C PRO A 132 0.77 -12.66 -12.60
N ARG A 133 -0.46 -12.48 -13.05
CA ARG A 133 -1.49 -13.51 -12.97
C ARG A 133 -1.04 -14.83 -13.62
N ALA A 134 -1.48 -15.95 -13.04
CA ALA A 134 -1.16 -17.32 -13.42
C ALA A 134 0.31 -17.74 -13.17
N CYS A 135 1.14 -16.87 -12.58
CA CYS A 135 2.52 -17.23 -12.26
C CYS A 135 2.64 -18.13 -11.05
N VAL A 136 1.72 -18.07 -10.08
CA VAL A 136 1.76 -18.98 -8.94
C VAL A 136 1.62 -20.44 -9.38
N ASP A 137 0.71 -20.73 -10.32
CA ASP A 137 0.54 -22.09 -10.83
C ASP A 137 1.75 -22.56 -11.64
N LYS A 138 2.33 -21.66 -12.46
CA LYS A 138 3.58 -21.95 -13.20
C LYS A 138 4.73 -22.26 -12.23
N MET A 139 4.86 -21.49 -11.17
CA MET A 139 5.87 -21.70 -10.13
C MET A 139 5.70 -23.04 -9.43
N LYS A 140 4.48 -23.39 -8.99
CA LYS A 140 4.19 -24.70 -8.37
C LYS A 140 4.59 -25.85 -9.28
N ASN A 141 4.26 -25.76 -10.57
CA ASN A 141 4.63 -26.77 -11.55
C ASN A 141 6.14 -26.84 -11.78
N ALA A 142 6.82 -25.69 -11.86
CA ALA A 142 8.27 -25.61 -12.05
C ALA A 142 9.05 -26.21 -10.88
N ALA A 143 8.61 -25.97 -9.65
CA ALA A 143 9.19 -26.53 -8.44
C ALA A 143 9.11 -28.06 -8.41
N ASN A 144 7.99 -28.63 -8.86
CA ASN A 144 7.82 -30.09 -8.96
C ASN A 144 8.71 -30.72 -10.06
N GLN A 145 9.16 -29.94 -11.04
CA GLN A 145 9.92 -30.41 -12.19
C GLN A 145 11.42 -30.08 -12.11
N GLY A 146 11.89 -29.38 -11.07
CA GLY A 146 13.29 -28.98 -10.92
C GLY A 146 13.79 -28.02 -12.00
N THR A 147 12.89 -27.20 -12.54
CA THR A 147 13.21 -26.25 -13.63
C THR A 147 13.66 -24.90 -13.10
N GLN A 148 14.05 -23.98 -13.99
CA GLN A 148 14.51 -22.63 -13.66
C GLN A 148 13.50 -21.88 -12.76
N TRP A 149 14.02 -21.25 -11.71
CA TRP A 149 13.27 -20.46 -10.74
C TRP A 149 13.74 -18.99 -10.67
N PRO A 150 12.83 -18.00 -10.72
CA PRO A 150 11.43 -18.14 -11.09
C PRO A 150 11.28 -18.51 -12.58
N PRO A 151 10.13 -19.07 -13.01
CA PRO A 151 9.82 -19.21 -14.42
C PRO A 151 9.93 -17.85 -15.13
N LYS A 152 10.38 -17.85 -16.39
CA LYS A 152 10.52 -16.62 -17.18
C LYS A 152 9.20 -15.84 -17.22
N GLY A 153 9.26 -14.55 -16.90
CA GLY A 153 8.07 -13.68 -16.86
C GLY A 153 7.25 -13.82 -15.58
N CYS A 154 7.79 -14.48 -14.55
CA CYS A 154 7.19 -14.61 -13.23
C CYS A 154 8.09 -14.00 -12.14
N GLU A 155 8.72 -12.88 -12.46
CA GLU A 155 9.50 -12.10 -11.53
C GLU A 155 8.58 -11.28 -10.61
N TYR A 156 9.01 -11.10 -9.36
CA TYR A 156 8.34 -10.22 -8.42
C TYR A 156 8.72 -8.77 -8.71
N GLU A 157 7.71 -7.96 -8.98
CA GLU A 157 7.84 -6.55 -9.34
C GLU A 157 6.84 -5.68 -8.58
#